data_AF-A0A4V6NH09-F1
#
_entry.id   AF-A0A4V6NH09-F1
#
_cell.length_a   1.000
_cell.length_b   1.000
_cell.length_c   1.000
_cell.angle_alpha   90.00
_cell.angle_beta   90.00
_cell.angle_gamma   90.00
#
_symmetry.space_group_name_H-M   'P 1'
#
loop_
_entity.id
_entity.type
_entity.pdbx_description
1 polymer ?
#
loop_
_entity_poly.entity_id
_entity_poly.type
_entity_poly.pdbx_seq_one_letter_code
_entity_poly.pdbx_strand_id
1 'polypeptide(L)'
;MIQAANTLDAIRVHLGGVYLPVFDERPSDEVIEAFKEHLKATSRPEDFEFISTAQPTTIEGLTFLTGEMDVDLTKRDDRELVPCAICRPNRPKFATGRLVWIPEMRASYFVGHGCCKRHMGAEYTVAVKRYSQEVEARGIIAKWPGMVANVPAWRQFVTDLMPTARAVESAKKAMAADVPGFIRTMDVEFLTRGGKVEQKQDSGLKDDKGKRIIETVHLGTMVGRDFLDNYQPAATLRDVLKVLDDLEKPLPAWVPGADPEITREVIARGRAAMPTLKHMREARAHVEDARLFLHTNNLAMVQKWGNLDSSPFVTLEFRRNASWVFLRADSWAGSEKAYFAISVEDMFRALPTLPASFFDASPASASSQHKEHDHA
;
A
#
# COMPACT_ATOMS: atom_id res chain seq x y z
N MET A 1 33.37 -15.20 14.37
CA MET A 1 33.32 -15.86 15.69
C MET A 1 31.88 -15.85 16.17
N ILE A 2 31.11 -16.85 15.71
CA ILE A 2 29.70 -17.05 16.02
C ILE A 2 29.67 -18.00 17.21
N GLN A 3 29.44 -17.46 18.41
CA GLN A 3 29.25 -18.23 19.64
C GLN A 3 28.00 -17.69 20.34
N ALA A 4 26.85 -18.10 19.80
CA ALA A 4 25.65 -18.33 20.60
C ALA A 4 25.17 -19.72 20.19
N ALA A 5 25.94 -20.73 20.63
CA ALA A 5 25.57 -22.12 20.51
C ALA A 5 24.35 -22.36 21.40
N ASN A 6 23.16 -22.37 20.80
CA ASN A 6 22.19 -23.38 21.20
C ASN A 6 22.86 -24.72 20.90
N THR A 7 23.35 -25.38 21.93
CA THR A 7 23.91 -26.72 21.87
C THR A 7 22.83 -27.65 21.33
N LEU A 8 22.77 -27.80 20.00
CA LEU A 8 21.98 -28.78 19.30
C LEU A 8 22.63 -30.15 19.54
N ASP A 9 22.34 -30.76 20.69
CA ASP A 9 22.42 -32.20 20.81
C ASP A 9 21.27 -32.79 19.97
N ALA A 10 21.44 -32.79 18.64
CA ALA A 10 20.59 -33.57 17.76
C ALA A 10 20.83 -35.05 18.11
N ILE A 11 20.04 -35.57 19.06
CA ILE A 11 20.12 -36.97 19.48
C ILE A 11 19.80 -37.82 18.25
N ARG A 12 20.81 -38.51 17.72
CA ARG A 12 20.66 -39.50 16.66
C ARG A 12 19.94 -40.72 17.23
N VAL A 13 18.61 -40.74 17.11
CA VAL A 13 17.83 -41.94 17.43
C VAL A 13 17.86 -42.86 16.20
N HIS A 14 18.75 -43.87 16.23
CA HIS A 14 18.76 -44.93 15.21
C HIS A 14 17.67 -45.97 15.49
N LEU A 15 16.45 -45.69 15.03
CA LEU A 15 15.41 -46.72 14.88
C LEU A 15 15.49 -47.26 13.45
N GLY A 16 16.22 -48.36 13.24
CA GLY A 16 16.17 -49.12 11.99
C GLY A 16 16.70 -48.41 10.72
N GLY A 17 17.65 -47.47 10.85
CA GLY A 17 18.29 -46.80 9.70
C GLY A 17 17.60 -45.53 9.21
N VAL A 18 16.63 -45.01 9.96
CA VAL A 18 15.87 -43.80 9.62
C VAL A 18 16.43 -42.57 10.35
N TYR A 19 16.63 -41.46 9.63
CA TYR A 19 17.16 -40.21 10.16
C TYR A 19 16.04 -39.23 10.57
N LEU A 20 16.05 -38.81 11.84
CA LEU A 20 15.17 -37.78 12.39
C LEU A 20 16.03 -36.74 13.13
N PRO A 21 16.28 -35.55 12.55
CA PRO A 21 16.80 -34.44 13.31
C PRO A 21 15.72 -34.01 14.31
N VAL A 22 16.05 -34.12 15.61
CA VAL A 22 15.16 -33.77 16.71
C VAL A 22 15.49 -32.34 17.16
N PHE A 23 14.49 -31.46 17.16
CA PHE A 23 14.61 -30.12 17.75
C PHE A 23 13.74 -30.02 18.99
N ASP A 24 14.27 -29.41 20.05
CA ASP A 24 13.49 -29.21 21.28
C ASP A 24 12.38 -28.17 21.10
N GLU A 25 12.58 -27.24 20.18
CA GLU A 25 11.66 -26.16 19.86
C GLU A 25 11.51 -26.00 18.34
N ARG A 26 10.60 -25.12 17.94
CA ARG A 26 10.44 -24.72 16.53
C ARG A 26 11.81 -24.28 15.97
N PRO A 27 12.21 -24.74 14.77
CA PRO A 27 13.46 -24.32 14.15
C PRO A 27 13.59 -22.80 14.05
N SER A 28 14.80 -22.31 14.32
CA SER A 28 15.11 -20.88 14.26
C SER A 28 15.06 -20.33 12.83
N ASP A 29 14.93 -19.01 12.70
CA ASP A 29 14.96 -18.33 11.40
C ASP A 29 16.31 -18.60 10.68
N GLU A 30 17.41 -18.78 11.40
CA GLU A 30 18.72 -19.14 10.82
C GLU A 30 18.70 -20.51 10.11
N VAL A 31 18.06 -21.53 10.71
CA VAL A 31 17.91 -22.85 10.09
C VAL A 31 17.00 -22.76 8.85
N ILE A 32 15.95 -21.94 8.92
CA ILE A 32 15.03 -21.74 7.79
C ILE A 32 15.74 -21.05 6.61
N GLU A 33 16.56 -20.04 6.88
CA GLU A 33 17.35 -19.39 5.82
C GLU A 33 18.45 -20.31 5.27
N ALA A 34 19.15 -21.06 6.13
CA ALA A 34 20.11 -22.07 5.68
C ALA A 34 19.46 -23.13 4.77
N PHE A 35 18.22 -23.54 5.07
CA PHE A 35 17.46 -24.44 4.21
C PHE A 35 17.15 -23.82 2.85
N LYS A 36 16.73 -22.55 2.81
CA LYS A 36 16.45 -21.84 1.55
C LYS A 36 17.70 -21.71 0.70
N GLU A 37 18.84 -21.39 1.31
CA GLU A 37 20.14 -21.32 0.63
C GLU A 37 20.55 -22.69 0.08
N HIS A 38 20.45 -23.75 0.89
CA HIS A 38 20.69 -25.12 0.47
C HIS A 38 19.81 -25.53 -0.71
N LEU A 39 18.50 -25.27 -0.62
CA LEU A 39 17.54 -25.60 -1.67
C LEU A 39 17.89 -24.88 -2.98
N LYS A 40 18.28 -23.60 -2.91
CA LYS A 40 18.72 -22.82 -4.07
C LYS A 40 20.02 -23.37 -4.67
N ALA A 41 20.95 -23.85 -3.84
CA ALA A 41 22.23 -24.37 -4.28
C ALA A 41 22.12 -25.75 -4.93
N THR A 42 21.38 -26.68 -4.31
CA THR A 42 21.42 -28.11 -4.63
C THR A 42 20.17 -28.63 -5.32
N SER A 43 19.02 -27.97 -5.15
CA SER A 43 17.70 -28.53 -5.48
C SER A 43 17.40 -29.89 -4.82
N ARG A 44 18.12 -30.26 -3.75
CA ARG A 44 17.99 -31.53 -3.02
C ARG A 44 17.62 -31.28 -1.56
N PRO A 45 16.35 -30.94 -1.27
CA PRO A 45 15.89 -30.69 0.10
C PRO A 45 16.07 -31.89 1.03
N GLU A 46 16.07 -33.11 0.49
CA GLU A 46 16.27 -34.37 1.22
C GLU A 46 17.70 -34.54 1.76
N ASP A 47 18.67 -33.81 1.21
CA ASP A 47 20.07 -33.86 1.64
C ASP A 47 20.38 -32.82 2.74
N PHE A 48 19.39 -31.99 3.11
CA PHE A 48 19.60 -31.00 4.16
C PHE A 48 19.59 -31.66 5.55
N GLU A 49 20.64 -31.44 6.33
CA GLU A 49 20.84 -32.11 7.62
C GLU A 49 19.72 -31.88 8.63
N PHE A 50 18.96 -30.80 8.51
CA PHE A 50 17.88 -30.46 9.43
C PHE A 50 16.48 -30.88 8.90
N ILE A 51 16.42 -31.68 7.84
CA ILE A 51 15.19 -32.27 7.32
C ILE A 51 15.15 -33.78 7.60
N SER A 52 14.01 -34.25 8.12
CA SER A 52 13.72 -35.67 8.17
C SER A 52 13.16 -36.17 6.84
N THR A 53 13.68 -37.30 6.39
CA THR A 53 13.16 -38.08 5.25
C THR A 53 12.26 -39.23 5.71
N ALA A 54 12.17 -39.47 7.02
CA ALA A 54 11.30 -40.48 7.61
C ALA A 54 9.83 -40.21 7.32
N GLN A 55 9.01 -41.26 7.23
CA GLN A 55 7.56 -41.04 7.25
C GLN A 55 7.14 -40.64 8.67
N PRO A 56 6.48 -39.50 8.89
CA PRO A 56 6.03 -39.11 10.21
C PRO A 56 4.88 -40.02 10.68
N THR A 57 4.84 -40.34 11.97
CA THR A 57 3.76 -41.16 12.56
C THR A 57 2.47 -40.38 12.74
N THR A 58 2.56 -39.04 12.77
CA THR A 58 1.47 -38.09 12.95
C THR A 58 1.77 -36.82 12.15
N ILE A 59 0.72 -36.11 11.72
CA ILE A 59 0.81 -34.81 11.06
C ILE A 59 -0.03 -33.75 11.80
N GLU A 60 -0.50 -34.09 13.00
CA GLU A 60 -1.28 -33.19 13.84
C GLU A 60 -0.42 -31.99 14.29
N GLY A 61 -1.02 -30.80 14.34
CA GLY A 61 -0.31 -29.58 14.75
C GLY A 61 0.79 -29.10 13.78
N LEU A 62 0.87 -29.65 12.56
CA LEU A 62 1.83 -29.24 11.55
C LEU A 62 1.78 -27.72 11.32
N THR A 63 2.95 -27.09 11.42
CA THR A 63 3.14 -25.65 11.23
C THR A 63 4.03 -25.39 10.02
N PHE A 64 3.64 -24.46 9.15
CA PHE A 64 4.51 -24.03 8.04
C PHE A 64 5.63 -23.15 8.56
N LEU A 65 6.85 -23.44 8.14
CA LEU A 65 8.03 -22.62 8.38
C LEU A 65 8.35 -21.72 7.18
N THR A 66 7.88 -22.10 5.99
CA THR A 66 8.04 -21.31 4.76
C THR A 66 6.74 -21.23 3.95
N GLY A 67 6.72 -20.29 3.02
CA GLY A 67 5.79 -20.30 1.89
C GLY A 67 6.13 -21.44 0.93
N GLU A 68 5.49 -21.42 -0.22
CA GLU A 68 5.82 -22.33 -1.32
C GLU A 68 7.20 -22.02 -1.86
N MET A 69 7.97 -23.08 -2.12
CA MET A 69 9.28 -23.01 -2.71
C MET A 69 9.35 -24.01 -3.85
N ASP A 70 9.79 -23.52 -5.00
CA ASP A 70 10.02 -24.33 -6.19
C ASP A 70 11.41 -24.93 -6.15
N VAL A 71 11.48 -26.21 -6.52
CA VAL A 71 12.73 -26.94 -6.69
C VAL A 71 13.12 -26.88 -8.15
N ASP A 72 14.32 -26.36 -8.42
CA ASP A 72 14.86 -26.29 -9.77
C ASP A 72 15.30 -27.70 -10.22
N LEU A 73 14.39 -28.38 -10.93
CA LEU A 73 14.60 -29.74 -11.41
C LEU A 73 15.77 -29.86 -12.38
N THR A 74 16.24 -28.76 -12.98
CA THR A 74 17.39 -28.80 -13.92
C THR A 74 18.71 -29.13 -13.21
N LYS A 75 18.78 -28.92 -11.90
CA LYS A 75 19.93 -29.26 -11.05
C LYS A 75 19.87 -30.67 -10.46
N ARG A 76 18.77 -31.41 -10.69
CA ARG A 76 18.58 -32.78 -10.21
C ARG A 76 18.92 -33.78 -11.31
N ASP A 77 19.40 -34.95 -10.92
CA ASP A 77 19.68 -36.03 -11.86
C ASP A 77 18.36 -36.44 -12.55
N ASP A 78 18.40 -36.64 -13.86
CA ASP A 78 17.26 -36.99 -14.69
C ASP A 78 16.03 -36.07 -14.57
N ARG A 79 16.21 -34.86 -14.00
CA ARG A 79 15.12 -33.91 -13.66
C ARG A 79 14.05 -34.54 -12.77
N GLU A 80 14.46 -35.47 -11.92
CA GLU A 80 13.53 -36.18 -11.04
C GLU A 80 12.82 -35.23 -10.07
N LEU A 81 11.58 -35.56 -9.72
CA LEU A 81 10.82 -34.84 -8.70
C LEU A 81 11.35 -35.15 -7.30
N VAL A 82 11.06 -34.27 -6.34
CA VAL A 82 11.43 -34.46 -4.93
C VAL A 82 10.58 -35.57 -4.30
N PRO A 83 11.17 -36.48 -3.50
CA PRO A 83 10.42 -37.46 -2.73
C PRO A 83 9.59 -36.81 -1.63
N CYS A 84 8.42 -37.39 -1.31
CA CYS A 84 7.55 -36.85 -0.26
C CYS A 84 7.55 -37.73 0.99
N ALA A 85 8.13 -37.22 2.07
CA ALA A 85 8.21 -37.90 3.36
C ALA A 85 6.84 -38.36 3.90
N ILE A 86 5.77 -37.57 3.72
CA ILE A 86 4.43 -37.93 4.21
C ILE A 86 3.80 -39.07 3.39
N CYS A 87 3.91 -38.99 2.07
CA CYS A 87 3.16 -39.90 1.20
C CYS A 87 3.92 -41.19 0.90
N ARG A 88 5.16 -41.05 0.43
CA ARG A 88 6.04 -42.12 -0.06
C ARG A 88 7.49 -41.59 -0.03
N PRO A 89 8.23 -41.81 1.08
CA PRO A 89 9.59 -41.30 1.25
C PRO A 89 10.57 -41.64 0.12
N ASN A 90 10.35 -42.76 -0.57
CA ASN A 90 11.27 -43.27 -1.58
C ASN A 90 10.77 -43.09 -3.03
N ARG A 91 9.77 -42.24 -3.28
CA ARG A 91 9.25 -42.01 -4.65
C ARG A 91 9.16 -40.51 -5.00
N PRO A 92 9.78 -40.07 -6.10
CA PRO A 92 9.61 -38.72 -6.67
C PRO A 92 8.13 -38.34 -6.79
N LYS A 93 7.75 -37.15 -6.31
CA LYS A 93 6.33 -36.77 -6.25
C LYS A 93 6.01 -35.30 -6.57
N PHE A 94 6.87 -34.35 -6.24
CA PHE A 94 6.55 -32.93 -6.40
C PHE A 94 7.74 -32.07 -6.81
N ALA A 95 7.47 -30.92 -7.43
CA ALA A 95 8.46 -29.89 -7.74
C ALA A 95 8.32 -28.65 -6.83
N THR A 96 7.15 -28.44 -6.23
CA THR A 96 6.86 -27.30 -5.34
C THR A 96 6.48 -27.81 -3.96
N GLY A 97 7.17 -27.33 -2.92
CA GLY A 97 6.99 -27.78 -1.54
C GLY A 97 7.02 -26.67 -0.51
N ARG A 98 6.79 -27.04 0.74
CA ARG A 98 6.86 -26.16 1.91
C ARG A 98 7.72 -26.85 2.98
N LEU A 99 8.54 -26.06 3.67
CA LEU A 99 9.17 -26.50 4.89
C LEU A 99 8.14 -26.48 6.01
N VAL A 100 8.00 -27.60 6.72
CA VAL A 100 7.04 -27.78 7.81
C VAL A 100 7.75 -28.23 9.07
N TRP A 101 7.13 -27.93 10.20
CA TRP A 101 7.51 -28.40 11.52
C TRP A 101 6.35 -29.20 12.11
N ILE A 102 6.65 -30.38 12.65
CA ILE A 102 5.66 -31.20 13.37
C ILE A 102 6.07 -31.23 14.85
N PRO A 103 5.39 -30.48 15.73
CA PRO A 103 5.78 -30.33 17.13
C PRO A 103 5.89 -31.66 17.90
N GLU A 104 4.95 -32.58 17.68
CA GLU A 104 4.93 -33.88 18.35
C GLU A 104 6.12 -34.76 17.96
N MET A 105 6.51 -34.72 16.69
CA MET A 105 7.66 -35.46 16.16
C MET A 105 8.99 -34.79 16.47
N ARG A 106 8.96 -33.52 16.88
CA ARG A 106 10.15 -32.69 16.99
C ARG A 106 11.02 -32.73 15.74
N ALA A 107 10.42 -32.83 14.55
CA ALA A 107 11.14 -32.92 13.29
C ALA A 107 10.59 -32.00 12.20
N SER A 108 11.50 -31.49 11.36
CA SER A 108 11.17 -30.72 10.17
C SER A 108 11.11 -31.59 8.92
N TYR A 109 10.20 -31.25 8.01
CA TYR A 109 10.02 -31.96 6.75
C TYR A 109 9.89 -30.98 5.60
N PHE A 110 10.33 -31.39 4.41
CA PHE A 110 9.97 -30.70 3.18
C PHE A 110 8.89 -31.49 2.44
N VAL A 111 7.71 -30.89 2.30
CA VAL A 111 6.52 -31.60 1.84
C VAL A 111 5.90 -30.88 0.66
N GLY A 112 5.56 -31.63 -0.39
CA GLY A 112 4.93 -31.06 -1.58
C GLY A 112 3.62 -30.34 -1.26
N HIS A 113 3.39 -29.17 -1.86
CA HIS A 113 2.19 -28.34 -1.65
C HIS A 113 0.90 -29.16 -1.75
N GLY A 114 0.71 -29.89 -2.86
CA GLY A 114 -0.47 -30.71 -3.09
C GLY A 114 -0.57 -31.92 -2.14
N CYS A 115 0.54 -32.34 -1.54
CA CYS A 115 0.54 -33.38 -0.51
C CYS A 115 0.06 -32.81 0.82
N CYS A 116 0.57 -31.66 1.26
CA CYS A 116 0.08 -30.96 2.46
C CYS A 116 -1.42 -30.73 2.38
N LYS A 117 -1.92 -30.16 1.27
CA LYS A 117 -3.35 -29.88 1.07
C LYS A 117 -4.21 -31.14 1.17
N ARG A 118 -3.77 -32.24 0.55
CA ARG A 118 -4.48 -33.53 0.59
C ARG A 118 -4.53 -34.12 2.01
N HIS A 119 -3.42 -34.08 2.73
CA HIS A 119 -3.30 -34.77 4.02
C HIS A 119 -3.87 -33.96 5.19
N MET A 120 -3.79 -32.63 5.15
CA MET A 120 -4.32 -31.76 6.22
C MET A 120 -5.81 -31.42 6.03
N GLY A 121 -6.36 -31.53 4.81
CA GLY A 121 -7.76 -31.18 4.54
C GLY A 121 -8.06 -29.71 4.90
N ALA A 122 -9.06 -29.48 5.75
CA ALA A 122 -9.47 -28.14 6.17
C ALA A 122 -8.38 -27.40 6.99
N GLU A 123 -7.56 -28.14 7.75
CA GLU A 123 -6.47 -27.58 8.57
C GLU A 123 -5.38 -26.93 7.70
N TYR A 124 -5.28 -27.32 6.43
CA TYR A 124 -4.35 -26.70 5.49
C TYR A 124 -4.59 -25.19 5.39
N THR A 125 -5.84 -24.77 5.18
CA THR A 125 -6.20 -23.37 5.00
C THR A 125 -5.93 -22.56 6.27
N VAL A 126 -6.19 -23.15 7.44
CA VAL A 126 -5.91 -22.55 8.74
C VAL A 126 -4.41 -22.36 8.93
N ALA A 127 -3.61 -23.38 8.63
CA ALA A 127 -2.14 -23.32 8.74
C ALA A 127 -1.53 -22.31 7.75
N VAL A 128 -2.02 -22.24 6.51
CA VAL A 128 -1.58 -21.23 5.53
C VAL A 128 -1.89 -19.83 6.02
N LYS A 129 -3.11 -19.60 6.54
CA LYS A 129 -3.51 -18.30 7.09
C LYS A 129 -2.64 -17.91 8.29
N ARG A 130 -2.37 -18.85 9.21
CA ARG A 130 -1.49 -18.63 10.36
C ARG A 130 -0.08 -18.24 9.91
N TYR A 131 0.51 -18.98 8.96
CA TYR A 131 1.83 -18.66 8.43
C TYR A 131 1.87 -17.28 7.76
N SER A 132 0.86 -16.93 6.96
CA SER A 132 0.75 -15.61 6.34
C SER A 132 0.72 -14.49 7.39
N GLN A 133 -0.05 -14.68 8.47
CA GLN A 133 -0.09 -13.76 9.60
C GLN A 133 1.27 -13.65 10.30
N GLU A 134 1.98 -14.75 10.51
CA GLU A 134 3.32 -14.72 11.11
C GLU A 134 4.33 -13.97 10.24
N VAL A 135 4.30 -14.19 8.92
CA VAL A 135 5.16 -13.47 7.97
C VAL A 135 4.88 -11.98 8.01
N GLU A 136 3.59 -11.60 8.00
CA GLU A 136 3.17 -10.20 8.07
C GLU A 136 3.59 -9.55 9.41
N ALA A 137 3.35 -10.22 10.54
CA ALA A 137 3.73 -9.74 11.86
C ALA A 137 5.26 -9.57 11.98
N ARG A 138 6.05 -10.55 11.52
CA ARG A 138 7.52 -10.45 11.47
C ARG A 138 7.96 -9.23 10.66
N GLY A 139 7.34 -9.01 9.49
CA GLY A 139 7.62 -7.87 8.63
C GLY A 139 7.28 -6.52 9.27
N ILE A 140 6.19 -6.44 10.04
CA ILE A 140 5.80 -5.23 10.78
C ILE A 140 6.79 -4.96 11.91
N ILE A 141 7.13 -5.96 12.71
CA ILE A 141 8.07 -5.82 13.84
C ILE A 141 9.43 -5.34 13.37
N ALA A 142 9.94 -5.89 12.26
CA ALA A 142 11.21 -5.46 11.68
C ALA A 142 11.20 -3.97 11.26
N LYS A 143 10.05 -3.45 10.81
CA LYS A 143 9.88 -2.06 10.36
C LYS A 143 9.52 -1.09 11.49
N TRP A 144 8.95 -1.59 12.58
CA TRP A 144 8.38 -0.77 13.65
C TRP A 144 9.36 0.26 14.24
N PRO A 145 10.61 -0.09 14.60
CA PRO A 145 11.55 0.89 15.14
C PRO A 145 11.83 2.04 14.18
N GLY A 146 11.93 1.75 12.88
CA GLY A 146 12.11 2.77 11.84
C GLY A 146 10.92 3.72 11.74
N MET A 147 9.68 3.20 11.87
CA MET A 147 8.49 4.05 11.89
C MET A 147 8.46 4.93 13.15
N VAL A 148 8.72 4.35 14.33
CA VAL A 148 8.74 5.07 15.61
C VAL A 148 9.77 6.21 15.60
N ALA A 149 10.97 5.95 15.08
CA ALA A 149 12.03 6.97 14.99
C ALA A 149 11.63 8.19 14.13
N ASN A 150 10.72 8.01 13.17
CA ASN A 150 10.25 9.07 12.28
C ASN A 150 8.99 9.80 12.80
N VAL A 151 8.31 9.31 13.84
CA VAL A 151 7.07 9.92 14.36
C VAL A 151 7.20 11.42 14.65
N PRO A 152 8.28 11.93 15.29
CA PRO A 152 8.39 13.37 15.55
C PRO A 152 8.38 14.22 14.27
N ALA A 153 9.10 13.77 13.23
CA ALA A 153 9.15 14.46 11.94
C ALA A 153 7.78 14.39 11.22
N TRP A 154 7.11 13.24 11.28
CA TRP A 154 5.78 13.05 10.69
C TRP A 154 4.73 13.92 11.38
N ARG A 155 4.78 14.00 12.72
CA ARG A 155 3.88 14.84 13.51
C ARG A 155 4.08 16.32 13.21
N GLN A 156 5.32 16.79 13.12
CA GLN A 156 5.63 18.16 12.73
C GLN A 156 5.08 18.48 11.32
N PHE A 157 5.34 17.61 10.35
CA PHE A 157 4.81 17.76 8.99
C PHE A 157 3.28 17.92 8.97
N VAL A 158 2.55 17.05 9.68
CA VAL A 158 1.10 17.11 9.75
C VAL A 158 0.63 18.39 10.45
N THR A 159 1.33 18.81 11.50
CA THR A 159 1.03 20.04 12.25
C THR A 159 1.18 21.28 11.38
N ASP A 160 2.21 21.32 10.54
CA ASP A 160 2.46 22.43 9.61
C ASP A 160 1.47 22.47 8.44
N LEU A 161 1.02 21.30 7.96
CA LEU A 161 0.06 21.20 6.84
C LEU A 161 -1.40 21.43 7.28
N MET A 162 -1.73 21.11 8.53
CA MET A 162 -3.11 21.12 9.06
C MET A 162 -3.85 22.46 8.88
N PRO A 163 -3.27 23.65 9.14
CA PRO A 163 -3.97 24.92 8.96
C PRO A 163 -4.43 25.15 7.52
N THR A 164 -3.56 24.90 6.54
CA THR A 164 -3.89 25.04 5.12
C THR A 164 -4.97 24.03 4.70
N ALA A 165 -4.86 22.78 5.14
CA ALA A 165 -5.89 21.76 4.87
C ALA A 165 -7.27 22.17 5.39
N ARG A 166 -7.35 22.71 6.62
CA ARG A 166 -8.60 23.22 7.22
C ARG A 166 -9.15 24.43 6.46
N ALA A 167 -8.29 25.31 5.99
CA ALA A 167 -8.69 26.49 5.21
C ALA A 167 -9.31 26.07 3.87
N VAL A 168 -8.69 25.12 3.16
CA VAL A 168 -9.23 24.53 1.91
C VAL A 168 -10.59 23.89 2.16
N GLU A 169 -10.71 22.98 3.14
CA GLU A 169 -11.98 22.32 3.45
C GLU A 169 -13.09 23.30 3.82
N SER A 170 -12.76 24.31 4.63
CA SER A 170 -13.74 25.28 5.11
C SER A 170 -14.24 26.17 3.97
N ALA A 171 -13.35 26.63 3.07
CA ALA A 171 -13.72 27.38 1.88
C ALA A 171 -14.59 26.53 0.93
N LYS A 172 -14.19 25.28 0.69
CA LYS A 172 -14.95 24.33 -0.14
C LYS A 172 -16.34 24.05 0.43
N LYS A 173 -16.44 23.79 1.73
CA LYS A 173 -17.71 23.54 2.41
C LYS A 173 -18.64 24.75 2.32
N ALA A 174 -18.12 25.95 2.56
CA ALA A 174 -18.90 27.18 2.44
C ALA A 174 -19.39 27.41 1.02
N MET A 175 -18.52 27.22 0.01
CA MET A 175 -18.88 27.32 -1.39
C MET A 175 -19.92 26.25 -1.79
N ALA A 176 -19.73 25.00 -1.41
CA ALA A 176 -20.63 23.90 -1.77
C ALA A 176 -22.03 24.01 -1.16
N ALA A 177 -22.17 24.71 -0.03
CA ALA A 177 -23.47 24.97 0.58
C ALA A 177 -24.33 25.92 -0.28
N ASP A 178 -23.69 26.88 -0.94
CA ASP A 178 -24.37 27.99 -1.64
C ASP A 178 -24.45 27.78 -3.16
N VAL A 179 -23.47 27.10 -3.77
CA VAL A 179 -23.34 26.92 -5.23
C VAL A 179 -23.04 25.47 -5.66
N PRO A 180 -23.84 24.46 -5.23
CA PRO A 180 -23.57 23.05 -5.55
C PRO A 180 -23.64 22.77 -7.07
N GLY A 181 -24.51 23.46 -7.81
CA GLY A 181 -24.63 23.32 -9.26
C GLY A 181 -23.38 23.79 -10.00
N PHE A 182 -22.77 24.89 -9.55
CA PHE A 182 -21.50 25.39 -10.06
C PHE A 182 -20.38 24.35 -9.88
N ILE A 183 -20.19 23.81 -8.67
CA ILE A 183 -19.11 22.85 -8.40
C ILE A 183 -19.23 21.62 -9.31
N ARG A 184 -20.44 21.06 -9.42
CA ARG A 184 -20.70 19.91 -10.32
C ARG A 184 -20.38 20.24 -11.77
N THR A 185 -20.79 21.41 -12.24
CA THR A 185 -20.52 21.86 -13.62
C THR A 185 -19.02 22.01 -13.87
N MET A 186 -18.30 22.62 -12.92
CA MET A 186 -16.85 22.77 -13.01
C MET A 186 -16.13 21.42 -13.02
N ASP A 187 -16.51 20.47 -12.17
CA ASP A 187 -15.86 19.16 -12.12
C ASP A 187 -16.01 18.42 -13.46
N VAL A 188 -17.21 18.46 -14.08
CA VAL A 188 -17.46 17.89 -15.41
C VAL A 188 -16.61 18.58 -16.48
N GLU A 189 -16.50 19.92 -16.45
CA GLU A 189 -15.68 20.67 -17.42
C GLU A 189 -14.18 20.38 -17.24
N PHE A 190 -13.69 20.28 -16.00
CA PHE A 190 -12.32 19.87 -15.70
C PHE A 190 -12.03 18.46 -16.20
N LEU A 191 -12.94 17.51 -15.98
CA LEU A 191 -12.84 16.13 -16.47
C LEU A 191 -12.81 16.06 -18.00
N THR A 192 -13.66 16.84 -18.66
CA THR A 192 -13.83 16.78 -20.11
C THR A 192 -12.69 17.48 -20.86
N ARG A 193 -12.20 18.62 -20.34
CA ARG A 193 -11.23 19.47 -21.05
C ARG A 193 -9.84 19.50 -20.41
N GLY A 194 -9.64 18.81 -19.28
CA GLY A 194 -8.39 18.87 -18.52
C GLY A 194 -8.06 20.28 -18.02
N GLY A 195 -9.08 21.10 -17.75
CA GLY A 195 -8.94 22.50 -17.34
C GLY A 195 -8.55 23.48 -18.46
N LYS A 196 -8.38 23.04 -19.71
CA LYS A 196 -8.02 23.94 -20.82
C LYS A 196 -9.14 24.91 -21.16
N VAL A 197 -8.80 26.19 -21.28
CA VAL A 197 -9.68 27.27 -21.73
C VAL A 197 -9.30 27.62 -23.16
N GLU A 198 -10.21 27.32 -24.09
CA GLU A 198 -9.99 27.51 -25.52
C GLU A 198 -11.16 28.29 -26.13
N GLN A 199 -10.83 29.20 -27.07
CA GLN A 199 -11.81 29.96 -27.84
C GLN A 199 -11.63 29.68 -29.32
N LYS A 200 -12.72 29.37 -30.00
CA LYS A 200 -12.76 29.30 -31.46
C LYS A 200 -12.89 30.71 -32.01
N GLN A 201 -11.87 31.18 -32.72
CA GLN A 201 -11.85 32.49 -33.35
C GLN A 201 -11.91 32.31 -34.88
N ASP A 202 -12.80 33.04 -35.54
CA ASP A 202 -12.79 33.12 -37.01
C ASP A 202 -11.54 33.92 -37.41
N SER A 203 -10.60 33.26 -38.09
CA SER A 203 -9.35 33.90 -38.53
C SER A 203 -9.57 34.99 -39.58
N GLY A 204 -10.78 35.09 -40.14
CA GLY A 204 -11.08 35.96 -41.27
C GLY A 204 -10.55 35.42 -42.61
N LEU A 205 -9.80 34.33 -42.58
CA LEU A 205 -9.29 33.64 -43.77
C LEU A 205 -10.29 32.59 -44.26
N LYS A 206 -10.28 32.36 -45.57
CA LYS A 206 -10.99 31.26 -46.21
C LYS A 206 -9.98 30.25 -46.74
N ASP A 207 -10.29 28.98 -46.64
CA ASP A 207 -9.53 27.93 -47.32
C ASP A 207 -9.75 27.98 -48.85
N ASP A 208 -9.01 27.16 -49.60
CA ASP A 208 -9.12 27.07 -51.06
C ASP A 208 -10.52 26.65 -51.56
N LYS A 209 -11.40 26.22 -50.64
CA LYS A 209 -12.79 25.84 -50.89
C LYS A 209 -13.78 26.93 -50.48
N GLY A 210 -13.29 28.09 -50.04
CA GLY A 210 -14.11 29.23 -49.60
C GLY A 210 -14.71 29.08 -48.20
N LYS A 211 -14.33 28.05 -47.43
CA LYS A 211 -14.81 27.83 -46.05
C LYS A 211 -13.96 28.65 -45.08
N ARG A 212 -14.62 29.29 -44.12
CA ARG A 212 -13.95 30.07 -43.06
C ARG A 212 -13.05 29.16 -42.22
N ILE A 213 -11.81 29.60 -42.01
CA ILE A 213 -10.85 28.91 -41.16
C ILE A 213 -11.09 29.37 -39.72
N ILE A 214 -11.54 28.43 -38.89
CA ILE A 214 -11.73 28.64 -37.46
C ILE A 214 -10.47 28.18 -36.74
N GLU A 215 -9.78 29.10 -36.10
CA GLU A 215 -8.60 28.82 -35.29
C GLU A 215 -9.01 28.59 -33.84
N THR A 216 -8.36 27.65 -33.16
CA THR A 216 -8.59 27.41 -31.73
C THR A 216 -7.47 28.08 -30.95
N VAL A 217 -7.79 29.19 -30.28
CA VAL A 217 -6.83 29.95 -29.47
C VAL A 217 -6.86 29.42 -28.05
N HIS A 218 -5.72 28.95 -27.56
CA HIS A 218 -5.54 28.55 -26.17
C HIS A 218 -5.37 29.80 -25.29
N LEU A 219 -6.34 30.05 -24.41
CA LEU A 219 -6.34 31.24 -23.54
C LEU A 219 -5.64 30.98 -22.20
N GLY A 220 -5.56 29.71 -21.77
CA GLY A 220 -4.87 29.27 -20.56
C GLY A 220 -5.42 27.94 -20.02
N THR A 221 -4.94 27.56 -18.84
CA THR A 221 -5.34 26.32 -18.15
C THR A 221 -5.79 26.65 -16.74
N MET A 222 -7.02 26.27 -16.40
CA MET A 222 -7.54 26.29 -15.04
C MET A 222 -6.82 25.24 -14.20
N VAL A 223 -6.49 25.58 -12.96
CA VAL A 223 -5.78 24.72 -12.00
C VAL A 223 -6.59 24.55 -10.71
N GLY A 224 -6.18 23.63 -9.84
CA GLY A 224 -6.88 23.37 -8.58
C GLY A 224 -8.13 22.52 -8.74
N ARG A 225 -8.06 21.50 -9.61
CA ARG A 225 -9.17 20.56 -9.82
C ARG A 225 -9.55 19.87 -8.52
N ASP A 226 -8.56 19.54 -7.68
CA ASP A 226 -8.75 18.83 -6.42
C ASP A 226 -9.64 19.63 -5.45
N PHE A 227 -9.75 20.95 -5.62
CA PHE A 227 -10.72 21.74 -4.83
C PHE A 227 -12.17 21.28 -5.02
N LEU A 228 -12.50 20.75 -6.20
CA LEU A 228 -13.84 20.34 -6.60
C LEU A 228 -14.18 18.88 -6.26
N ASP A 229 -13.20 18.08 -5.83
CA ASP A 229 -13.41 16.67 -5.50
C ASP A 229 -14.22 16.50 -4.19
N ASN A 230 -14.28 15.31 -3.59
CA ASN A 230 -14.87 15.13 -2.23
C ASN A 230 -13.85 14.74 -1.16
N TYR A 231 -12.56 14.86 -1.45
CA TYR A 231 -11.50 14.53 -0.53
C TYR A 231 -11.44 15.55 0.62
N GLN A 232 -11.14 15.05 1.81
CA GLN A 232 -11.12 15.80 3.07
C GLN A 232 -9.72 15.72 3.69
N PRO A 233 -8.76 16.56 3.24
CA PRO A 233 -7.37 16.48 3.67
C PRO A 233 -7.20 16.67 5.19
N ALA A 234 -7.95 17.57 5.82
CA ALA A 234 -7.84 17.81 7.27
C ALA A 234 -8.47 16.67 8.08
N ALA A 235 -9.49 15.99 7.56
CA ALA A 235 -9.98 14.75 8.17
C ALA A 235 -8.92 13.65 8.09
N THR A 236 -8.33 13.41 6.92
CA THR A 236 -7.26 12.43 6.75
C THR A 236 -6.06 12.72 7.64
N LEU A 237 -5.62 13.98 7.74
CA LEU A 237 -4.51 14.37 8.62
C LEU A 237 -4.81 14.18 10.11
N ARG A 238 -6.07 14.34 10.54
CA ARG A 238 -6.48 14.02 11.92
C ARG A 238 -6.39 12.53 12.20
N ASP A 239 -6.78 11.69 11.25
CA ASP A 239 -6.66 10.24 11.40
C ASP A 239 -5.20 9.79 11.39
N VAL A 240 -4.35 10.43 10.57
CA VAL A 240 -2.90 10.26 10.63
C VAL A 240 -2.37 10.55 12.04
N LEU A 241 -2.73 11.69 12.66
CA LEU A 241 -2.28 12.00 14.02
C LEU A 241 -2.65 10.91 15.04
N LYS A 242 -3.86 10.33 14.95
CA LYS A 242 -4.25 9.21 15.83
C LYS A 242 -3.38 7.98 15.62
N VAL A 243 -3.00 7.67 14.38
CA VAL A 243 -2.09 6.57 14.07
C VAL A 243 -0.68 6.88 14.59
N LEU A 244 -0.21 8.13 14.50
CA LEU A 244 1.08 8.54 15.08
C LEU A 244 1.09 8.40 16.61
N ASP A 245 -0.01 8.77 17.28
CA ASP A 245 -0.17 8.56 18.74
C ASP A 245 -0.15 7.07 19.11
N ASP A 246 -0.65 6.20 18.22
CA ASP A 246 -0.58 4.75 18.44
C ASP A 246 0.80 4.16 18.15
N LEU A 247 1.53 4.68 17.16
CA LEU A 247 2.89 4.25 16.83
C LEU A 247 3.86 4.43 18.01
N GLU A 248 3.70 5.47 18.81
CA GLU A 248 4.55 5.74 19.99
C GLU A 248 4.43 4.67 21.07
N LYS A 249 3.33 3.90 21.10
CA LYS A 249 3.16 2.80 22.04
C LYS A 249 3.99 1.59 21.57
N PRO A 250 4.70 0.89 22.45
CA PRO A 250 5.42 -0.32 22.05
C PRO A 250 4.45 -1.38 21.50
N LEU A 251 4.90 -2.16 20.51
CA LEU A 251 4.19 -3.39 20.12
C LEU A 251 4.26 -4.41 21.27
N PRO A 252 3.25 -5.29 21.40
CA PRO A 252 3.35 -6.40 22.33
C PRO A 252 4.53 -7.31 21.95
N ALA A 253 5.15 -7.95 22.95
CA ALA A 253 6.22 -8.91 22.72
C ALA A 253 5.70 -10.08 21.88
N TRP A 254 6.17 -10.17 20.64
CA TRP A 254 5.72 -11.17 19.67
C TRP A 254 6.88 -12.05 19.23
N VAL A 255 6.60 -13.34 19.11
CA VAL A 255 7.51 -14.37 18.59
C VAL A 255 6.71 -15.29 17.65
N PRO A 256 7.36 -16.01 16.71
CA PRO A 256 6.67 -17.02 15.90
C PRO A 256 5.93 -18.05 16.76
N GLY A 257 4.66 -18.32 16.46
CA GLY A 257 3.81 -19.17 17.29
C GLY A 257 3.20 -18.49 18.53
N ALA A 258 3.36 -17.18 18.72
CA ALA A 258 2.68 -16.43 19.77
C ALA A 258 1.15 -16.53 19.68
N ASP A 259 0.48 -16.11 20.75
CA ASP A 259 -0.98 -16.06 20.81
C ASP A 259 -1.58 -15.39 19.56
N PRO A 260 -2.62 -15.99 18.92
CA PRO A 260 -3.31 -15.40 17.78
C PRO A 260 -3.84 -13.98 18.01
N GLU A 261 -4.14 -13.58 19.25
CA GLU A 261 -4.58 -12.23 19.60
C GLU A 261 -3.43 -11.23 19.54
N ILE A 262 -2.26 -11.58 20.09
CA ILE A 262 -1.04 -10.76 19.99
C ILE A 262 -0.66 -10.57 18.53
N THR A 263 -0.69 -11.65 17.73
CA THR A 263 -0.39 -11.59 16.29
C THR A 263 -1.38 -10.68 15.55
N ARG A 264 -2.68 -10.78 15.88
CA ARG A 264 -3.72 -9.91 15.30
C ARG A 264 -3.51 -8.44 15.66
N GLU A 265 -3.12 -8.14 16.90
CA GLU A 265 -2.84 -6.77 17.33
C GLU A 265 -1.66 -6.17 16.57
N VAL A 266 -0.53 -6.88 16.48
CA VAL A 266 0.66 -6.44 15.71
C VAL A 266 0.28 -6.13 14.27
N ILE A 267 -0.47 -7.04 13.63
CA ILE A 267 -0.93 -6.86 12.26
C ILE A 267 -1.87 -5.65 12.13
N ALA A 268 -2.83 -5.51 13.02
CA ALA A 268 -3.79 -4.40 12.99
C ALA A 268 -3.08 -3.05 13.08
N ARG A 269 -2.13 -2.91 14.03
CA ARG A 269 -1.36 -1.68 14.23
C ARG A 269 -0.43 -1.40 13.06
N GLY A 270 0.26 -2.42 12.54
CA GLY A 270 1.09 -2.28 11.35
C GLY A 270 0.29 -1.90 10.09
N ARG A 271 -0.88 -2.49 9.86
CA ARG A 271 -1.78 -2.15 8.74
C ARG A 271 -2.33 -0.74 8.84
N ALA A 272 -2.58 -0.23 10.05
CA ALA A 272 -2.95 1.17 10.25
C ALA A 272 -1.76 2.11 9.98
N ALA A 273 -0.56 1.74 10.42
CA ALA A 273 0.65 2.56 10.29
C ALA A 273 1.19 2.66 8.85
N MET A 274 1.28 1.54 8.13
CA MET A 274 1.92 1.48 6.81
C MET A 274 1.38 2.49 5.76
N PRO A 275 0.06 2.71 5.59
CA PRO A 275 -0.44 3.66 4.62
C PRO A 275 -0.30 5.13 5.05
N THR A 276 0.12 5.43 6.28
CA THR A 276 0.20 6.80 6.83
C THR A 276 1.05 7.74 5.96
N LEU A 277 2.21 7.28 5.47
CA LEU A 277 3.06 8.05 4.57
C LEU A 277 2.36 8.39 3.24
N LYS A 278 1.64 7.42 2.68
CA LYS A 278 0.86 7.61 1.45
C LYS A 278 -0.25 8.65 1.68
N HIS A 279 -1.00 8.54 2.78
CA HIS A 279 -2.06 9.48 3.13
C HIS A 279 -1.53 10.90 3.36
N MET A 280 -0.39 11.07 4.03
CA MET A 280 0.24 12.39 4.20
C MET A 280 0.64 13.01 2.86
N ARG A 281 1.19 12.21 1.94
CA ARG A 281 1.57 12.66 0.59
C ARG A 281 0.35 13.05 -0.23
N GLU A 282 -0.69 12.23 -0.21
CA GLU A 282 -1.96 12.51 -0.91
C GLU A 282 -2.61 13.78 -0.36
N ALA A 283 -2.67 13.94 0.97
CA ALA A 283 -3.18 15.15 1.60
C ALA A 283 -2.37 16.39 1.21
N ARG A 284 -1.04 16.31 1.17
CA ARG A 284 -0.19 17.42 0.73
C ARG A 284 -0.41 17.78 -0.73
N ALA A 285 -0.41 16.79 -1.62
CA ALA A 285 -0.61 17.00 -3.05
C ALA A 285 -1.99 17.60 -3.35
N HIS A 286 -3.02 17.07 -2.70
CA HIS A 286 -4.38 17.61 -2.80
C HIS A 286 -4.44 19.06 -2.32
N VAL A 287 -3.87 19.38 -1.14
CA VAL A 287 -3.84 20.76 -0.63
C VAL A 287 -3.06 21.69 -1.55
N GLU A 288 -1.96 21.20 -2.14
CA GLU A 288 -1.13 21.94 -3.09
C GLU A 288 -1.88 22.32 -4.36
N ASP A 289 -2.65 21.40 -4.94
CA ASP A 289 -3.48 21.67 -6.11
C ASP A 289 -4.72 22.49 -5.70
N ALA A 290 -5.52 22.02 -4.75
CA ALA A 290 -6.80 22.61 -4.38
C ALA A 290 -6.72 24.10 -4.02
N ARG A 291 -5.66 24.54 -3.33
CA ARG A 291 -5.48 25.97 -3.00
C ARG A 291 -5.30 26.86 -4.23
N LEU A 292 -4.83 26.31 -5.36
CA LEU A 292 -4.65 27.04 -6.61
C LEU A 292 -5.98 27.43 -7.24
N PHE A 293 -7.06 26.69 -6.94
CA PHE A 293 -8.39 26.99 -7.47
C PHE A 293 -8.83 28.41 -7.11
N LEU A 294 -8.62 28.78 -5.85
CA LEU A 294 -8.99 30.08 -5.27
C LEU A 294 -7.90 31.15 -5.43
N HIS A 295 -6.81 30.85 -6.16
CA HIS A 295 -5.78 31.81 -6.45
C HIS A 295 -6.32 32.91 -7.39
N THR A 296 -5.95 34.17 -7.17
CA THR A 296 -6.50 35.32 -7.91
C THR A 296 -6.38 35.17 -9.43
N ASN A 297 -5.23 34.69 -9.91
CA ASN A 297 -5.01 34.45 -11.35
C ASN A 297 -5.93 33.36 -11.91
N ASN A 298 -6.20 32.30 -11.13
CA ASN A 298 -7.08 31.22 -11.56
C ASN A 298 -8.54 31.68 -11.57
N LEU A 299 -8.98 32.42 -10.55
CA LEU A 299 -10.33 33.00 -10.52
C LEU A 299 -10.57 33.96 -11.71
N ALA A 300 -9.57 34.79 -12.06
CA ALA A 300 -9.63 35.65 -13.24
C ALA A 300 -9.71 34.84 -14.54
N MET A 301 -8.99 33.71 -14.63
CA MET A 301 -9.05 32.80 -15.78
C MET A 301 -10.43 32.14 -15.90
N VAL A 302 -10.98 31.63 -14.79
CA VAL A 302 -12.31 31.01 -14.74
C VAL A 302 -13.38 32.02 -15.12
N GLN A 303 -13.30 33.27 -14.63
CA GLN A 303 -14.22 34.34 -15.03
C GLN A 303 -14.08 34.70 -16.52
N LYS A 304 -12.85 34.78 -17.05
CA LYS A 304 -12.61 35.02 -18.47
C LYS A 304 -13.23 33.91 -19.32
N TRP A 305 -13.04 32.65 -18.93
CA TRP A 305 -13.69 31.50 -19.56
C TRP A 305 -15.21 31.61 -19.51
N GLY A 306 -15.76 31.99 -18.35
CA GLY A 306 -17.18 32.22 -18.15
C GLY A 306 -17.84 33.22 -19.10
N ASN A 307 -17.06 34.16 -19.63
CA ASN A 307 -17.50 35.19 -20.60
C ASN A 307 -17.36 34.76 -22.07
N LEU A 308 -16.85 33.55 -22.34
CA LEU A 308 -16.75 33.02 -23.71
C LEU A 308 -18.08 32.39 -24.14
N ASP A 309 -18.39 32.47 -25.43
CA ASP A 309 -19.58 31.82 -26.00
C ASP A 309 -19.58 30.28 -25.85
N SER A 310 -18.41 29.68 -25.58
CA SER A 310 -18.22 28.24 -25.37
C SER A 310 -18.40 27.80 -23.90
N SER A 311 -18.67 28.74 -23.01
CA SER A 311 -18.95 28.53 -21.59
C SER A 311 -20.36 27.95 -21.38
N PRO A 312 -20.57 27.06 -20.40
CA PRO A 312 -21.91 26.63 -20.00
C PRO A 312 -22.66 27.69 -19.15
N PHE A 313 -22.03 28.82 -18.85
CA PHE A 313 -22.57 29.89 -18.03
C PHE A 313 -23.07 31.07 -18.87
N VAL A 314 -24.25 31.59 -18.52
CA VAL A 314 -24.79 32.86 -19.03
C VAL A 314 -24.07 34.03 -18.34
N THR A 315 -23.75 33.88 -17.06
CA THR A 315 -22.96 34.85 -16.31
C THR A 315 -22.13 34.11 -15.29
N LEU A 316 -20.82 34.38 -15.26
CA LEU A 316 -19.93 33.86 -14.25
C LEU A 316 -19.05 35.01 -13.75
N GLU A 317 -19.14 35.31 -12.47
CA GLU A 317 -18.43 36.43 -11.86
C GLU A 317 -17.76 35.99 -10.56
N PHE A 318 -16.47 36.31 -10.44
CA PHE A 318 -15.72 36.19 -9.20
C PHE A 318 -15.27 37.57 -8.74
N ARG A 319 -15.46 37.88 -7.46
CA ARG A 319 -14.82 39.04 -6.83
C ARG A 319 -14.11 38.58 -5.57
N ARG A 320 -12.82 38.88 -5.47
CA ARG A 320 -12.03 38.60 -4.28
C ARG A 320 -11.66 39.92 -3.61
N ASN A 321 -12.00 40.06 -2.34
CA ASN A 321 -11.57 41.18 -1.50
C ASN A 321 -10.87 40.62 -0.27
N ALA A 322 -9.53 40.63 -0.28
CA ALA A 322 -8.69 40.06 0.77
C ALA A 322 -9.13 38.63 1.17
N SER A 323 -9.83 38.52 2.30
CA SER A 323 -10.32 37.28 2.92
C SER A 323 -11.71 36.85 2.47
N TRP A 324 -12.34 37.50 1.49
CA TRP A 324 -13.69 37.15 1.03
C TRP A 324 -13.71 36.88 -0.46
N VAL A 325 -14.48 35.86 -0.85
CA VAL A 325 -14.78 35.51 -2.24
C VAL A 325 -16.28 35.59 -2.45
N PHE A 326 -16.67 36.41 -3.41
CA PHE A 326 -18.01 36.43 -3.99
C PHE A 326 -17.98 35.66 -5.30
N LEU A 327 -18.96 34.77 -5.47
CA LEU A 327 -19.20 34.02 -6.69
C LEU A 327 -20.66 34.20 -7.10
N ARG A 328 -20.89 34.53 -8.36
CA ARG A 328 -22.19 34.43 -9.01
C ARG A 328 -22.07 33.55 -10.24
N ALA A 329 -22.90 32.52 -10.33
CA ALA A 329 -22.96 31.61 -11.46
C ALA A 329 -24.41 31.47 -11.93
N ASP A 330 -24.68 32.00 -13.11
CA ASP A 330 -25.96 31.85 -13.81
C ASP A 330 -25.74 30.88 -14.98
N SER A 331 -26.41 29.74 -14.96
CA SER A 331 -26.34 28.70 -15.98
C SER A 331 -27.74 28.20 -16.34
N TRP A 332 -27.84 27.28 -17.30
CA TRP A 332 -29.09 26.59 -17.60
C TRP A 332 -29.62 25.77 -16.41
N ALA A 333 -28.77 25.39 -15.46
CA ALA A 333 -29.15 24.65 -14.27
C ALA A 333 -29.73 25.54 -13.15
N GLY A 334 -29.58 26.87 -13.25
CA GLY A 334 -30.06 27.83 -12.26
C GLY A 334 -29.13 29.01 -12.05
N SER A 335 -29.57 29.93 -11.19
CA SER A 335 -28.80 31.08 -10.70
C SER A 335 -28.37 30.80 -9.26
N GLU A 336 -27.07 30.72 -9.02
CA GLU A 336 -26.49 30.46 -7.71
C GLU A 336 -25.53 31.59 -7.33
N LYS A 337 -25.45 31.91 -6.04
CA LYS A 337 -24.58 32.94 -5.49
C LYS A 337 -23.99 32.48 -4.18
N ALA A 338 -22.68 32.64 -4.02
CA ALA A 338 -21.98 32.34 -2.78
C ALA A 338 -21.18 33.55 -2.31
N TYR A 339 -21.11 33.69 -0.99
CA TYR A 339 -20.23 34.66 -0.33
C TYR A 339 -19.55 34.01 0.86
N PHE A 340 -18.27 33.69 0.71
CA PHE A 340 -17.55 32.91 1.71
C PHE A 340 -16.17 33.49 2.05
N ALA A 341 -15.78 33.28 3.30
CA ALA A 341 -14.48 33.69 3.79
C ALA A 341 -13.40 32.66 3.44
N ILE A 342 -12.19 33.14 3.20
CA ILE A 342 -10.97 32.35 3.05
C ILE A 342 -9.91 32.89 4.01
N SER A 343 -9.22 32.01 4.73
CA SER A 343 -8.02 32.40 5.48
C SER A 343 -6.87 32.57 4.51
N VAL A 344 -6.56 33.80 4.08
CA VAL A 344 -5.49 34.05 3.10
C VAL A 344 -4.14 33.61 3.67
N GLU A 345 -3.90 33.86 4.95
CA GLU A 345 -2.67 33.48 5.64
C GLU A 345 -2.47 31.96 5.63
N ASP A 346 -3.50 31.18 6.01
CA ASP A 346 -3.38 29.73 6.08
C ASP A 346 -3.41 29.08 4.69
N MET A 347 -4.31 29.54 3.80
CA MET A 347 -4.53 28.97 2.47
C MET A 347 -3.27 29.04 1.58
N PHE A 348 -2.53 30.14 1.69
CA PHE A 348 -1.37 30.42 0.84
C PHE A 348 -0.05 30.36 1.61
N ARG A 349 -0.05 29.79 2.82
CA ARG A 349 1.18 29.47 3.56
C ARG A 349 2.09 28.57 2.73
N ALA A 350 3.41 28.71 2.92
CA ALA A 350 4.37 27.76 2.34
C ALA A 350 4.07 26.35 2.88
N LEU A 351 3.89 25.39 1.97
CA LEU A 351 3.60 24.00 2.35
C LEU A 351 4.88 23.34 2.87
N PRO A 352 4.79 22.49 3.91
CA PRO A 352 5.94 21.72 4.35
C PRO A 352 6.46 20.83 3.20
N THR A 353 7.78 20.71 3.09
CA THR A 353 8.42 19.83 2.12
C THR A 353 8.59 18.44 2.73
N LEU A 354 8.43 17.41 1.90
CA LEU A 354 8.73 16.03 2.28
C LEU A 354 10.19 15.80 1.85
N PRO A 355 11.15 15.63 2.78
CA PRO A 355 12.52 15.30 2.39
C PRO A 355 12.52 13.98 1.60
N ALA A 356 13.42 13.82 0.62
CA ALA A 356 13.47 12.59 -0.17
C ALA A 356 13.66 11.34 0.72
N SER A 357 14.48 11.47 1.77
CA SER A 357 14.72 10.44 2.79
C SER A 357 13.50 10.07 3.64
N PHE A 358 12.43 10.86 3.60
CA PHE A 358 11.18 10.59 4.32
C PHE A 358 10.48 9.33 3.80
N PHE A 359 10.82 8.90 2.57
CA PHE A 359 10.23 7.74 1.91
C PHE A 359 11.17 6.54 1.79
N ASP A 360 12.47 6.75 2.02
CA ASP A 360 13.49 5.69 2.00
C ASP A 360 13.39 4.75 3.21
N ALA A 361 12.55 5.10 4.21
CA ALA A 361 12.16 4.20 5.29
C ALA A 361 11.28 3.04 4.83
N SER A 362 10.92 2.96 3.54
CA SER A 362 10.50 1.70 2.94
C SER A 362 11.76 0.85 2.76
N PRO A 363 12.06 -0.12 3.65
CA PRO A 363 13.25 -0.95 3.47
C PRO A 363 13.14 -1.55 2.07
N ALA A 364 14.21 -1.38 1.29
CA ALA A 364 14.35 -1.92 -0.06
C ALA A 364 13.62 -3.25 -0.12
N SER A 365 12.58 -3.32 -0.95
CA SER A 365 11.72 -4.48 -1.10
C SER A 365 12.56 -5.73 -1.21
N ALA A 366 12.72 -6.47 -0.11
CA ALA A 366 13.26 -7.82 -0.11
C ALA A 366 12.20 -8.69 -0.79
N SER A 367 12.26 -8.68 -2.13
CA SER A 367 11.70 -9.65 -3.06
C SER A 367 10.42 -10.37 -2.60
N SER A 368 9.28 -9.68 -2.60
CA SER A 368 7.99 -10.35 -2.77
C SER A 368 7.66 -10.42 -4.27
N GLN A 369 8.49 -11.14 -5.03
CA GLN A 369 8.07 -11.73 -6.30
C GLN A 369 7.56 -13.14 -6.00
N HIS A 370 6.43 -13.24 -5.30
CA HIS A 370 5.59 -14.42 -5.41
C HIS A 370 4.28 -13.94 -6.04
N LYS A 371 4.23 -14.01 -7.38
CA LYS A 371 2.97 -13.94 -8.10
C LYS A 371 2.20 -15.19 -7.72
N GLU A 372 1.12 -15.04 -6.96
CA GLU A 372 0.04 -16.02 -6.91
C GLU A 372 -0.46 -16.21 -8.35
N HIS A 373 0.03 -17.28 -9.00
CA HIS A 373 -0.62 -17.84 -10.16
C HIS A 373 -1.80 -18.67 -9.65
N ASP A 374 -2.92 -17.99 -9.41
CA ASP A 374 -4.23 -18.64 -9.37
C ASP A 374 -4.56 -19.12 -10.80
N HIS A 375 -4.25 -20.37 -11.09
CA HIS A 375 -4.82 -21.07 -12.23
C HIS A 375 -6.12 -21.76 -11.80
N ALA A 376 -7.19 -21.41 -12.52
CA ALA A 376 -8.53 -21.97 -12.46
C ALA A 376 -8.59 -23.47 -12.78
#